data_AF-G5RT79-F1
#
_entry.id   AF-G5RT79-F1
#
_cell.length_a   1.000
_cell.length_b   1.000
_cell.length_c   1.000
_cell.angle_alpha   90.00
_cell.angle_beta   90.00
_cell.angle_gamma   90.00
#
_symmetry.space_group_name_H-M   'P 1'
#
loop_
_entity.id
_entity.type
_entity.pdbx_description
1 polymer ?
#
loop_
_entity_poly.entity_id
_entity_poly.type
_entity_poly.pdbx_seq_one_letter_code
_entity_poly.pdbx_strand_id
1 'polypeptide(L)'
;MIARIWSGESPLWRLLLPLSWLYGLVSGAIRLSYKLGFKRAWRAPVPVVVVGNLTAGGNGKTPVVIWLVEKLQQRGVRVGVVSRGYGGKAAVYPLLLTPETTTAEAGDEPVLIYQRTGAPVAVAPERAA
;
A
#
# COMPACT_ATOMS: atom_id res chain seq x y z
N MET A 1 25.94 2.20 3.41
CA MET A 1 26.00 3.62 3.87
C MET A 1 24.61 4.20 4.14
N ILE A 2 23.69 4.21 3.16
CA ILE A 2 22.32 4.77 3.30
C ILE A 2 21.51 4.08 4.42
N ALA A 3 21.57 2.75 4.53
CA ALA A 3 20.86 2.00 5.57
C ALA A 3 21.26 2.41 7.01
N ARG A 4 22.53 2.79 7.23
CA ARG A 4 23.04 3.26 8.54
C ARG A 4 22.57 4.67 8.90
N ILE A 5 22.39 5.52 7.89
CA ILE A 5 21.78 6.85 8.08
C ILE A 5 20.30 6.68 8.40
N TRP A 6 19.61 5.78 7.70
CA TRP A 6 18.20 5.45 7.90
C TRP A 6 17.91 4.80 9.26
N SER A 7 18.80 3.93 9.77
CA SER A 7 18.67 3.29 11.08
C SER A 7 19.10 4.18 12.26
N GLY A 8 19.57 5.41 12.01
CA GLY A 8 20.01 6.35 13.04
C GLY A 8 21.41 6.07 13.60
N GLU A 9 22.15 5.10 13.04
CA GLU A 9 23.51 4.73 13.46
C GLU A 9 24.59 5.74 13.03
N SER A 10 24.24 6.75 12.21
CA SER A 10 25.15 7.80 11.76
C SER A 10 24.61 9.19 12.07
N PRO A 11 25.38 10.09 12.71
CA PRO A 11 24.92 11.45 13.05
C PRO A 11 24.58 12.32 11.82
N LEU A 12 24.90 11.86 10.60
CA LEU A 12 24.52 12.49 9.34
C LEU A 12 23.00 12.63 9.16
N TRP A 13 22.18 11.84 9.86
CA TRP A 13 20.72 12.01 9.84
C TRP A 13 20.28 13.40 10.30
N ARG A 14 21.09 14.09 11.13
CA ARG A 14 20.78 15.46 11.61
C ARG A 14 20.73 16.48 10.47
N LEU A 15 21.47 16.26 9.39
CA LEU A 15 21.41 17.13 8.21
C LEU A 15 20.07 17.01 7.48
N LEU A 16 19.34 15.91 7.68
CA LEU A 16 18.01 15.69 7.12
C LEU A 16 16.89 16.23 8.01
N LEU A 17 17.20 16.81 9.19
CA LEU A 17 16.20 17.37 10.11
C LEU A 17 15.36 18.50 9.49
N PRO A 18 15.94 19.50 8.80
CA PRO A 18 15.14 20.55 8.17
C PRO A 18 14.15 19.97 7.14
N LEU A 19 14.61 18.98 6.37
CA LEU A 19 13.78 18.28 5.38
C LEU A 19 12.69 17.45 6.05
N SER A 20 12.98 16.85 7.22
CA SER A 20 12.02 16.10 8.02
C SER A 20 10.93 17.00 8.60
N TRP A 21 11.28 18.20 9.07
CA TRP A 21 10.32 19.20 9.53
C TRP A 21 9.42 19.67 8.40
N LEU A 22 9.99 19.97 7.22
CA LEU A 22 9.22 20.34 6.04
C LEU A 22 8.24 19.22 5.63
N TYR A 23 8.72 17.97 5.57
CA TYR A 23 7.88 16.82 5.29
C TYR A 23 6.75 16.65 6.32
N GLY A 24 7.05 16.85 7.61
CA GLY A 24 6.09 16.81 8.71
C GLY A 24 5.01 17.90 8.59
N LEU A 25 5.39 19.13 8.25
CA LEU A 25 4.46 20.24 8.02
C LEU A 25 3.51 19.94 6.85
N VAL A 26 4.04 19.51 5.70
CA VAL A 26 3.24 19.19 4.52
C VAL A 26 2.29 18.02 4.80
N SER A 27 2.81 16.94 5.40
CA SER A 27 1.99 15.76 5.75
C SER A 27 0.92 16.09 6.79
N GLY A 28 1.24 16.95 7.76
CA GLY A 28 0.31 17.47 8.75
C GLY A 28 -0.81 18.29 8.13
N ALA A 29 -0.48 19.21 7.21
CA ALA A 29 -1.45 20.00 6.47
C ALA A 29 -2.39 19.13 5.62
N ILE A 30 -1.85 18.13 4.92
CA ILE A 30 -2.65 17.16 4.16
C ILE A 30 -3.61 16.42 5.10
N ARG A 31 -3.13 15.89 6.22
CA ARG A 31 -3.97 15.19 7.21
C ARG A 31 -5.08 16.09 7.76
N LEU A 32 -4.75 17.35 8.06
CA LEU A 32 -5.72 18.33 8.56
C LEU A 32 -6.78 18.63 7.50
N SER A 33 -6.40 18.74 6.22
CA SER A 33 -7.36 18.99 5.14
C SER A 33 -8.42 17.89 4.99
N TYR A 34 -8.08 16.63 5.26
CA TYR A 34 -9.06 15.53 5.30
C TYR A 34 -9.91 15.58 6.58
N LYS A 35 -9.30 15.86 7.74
CA LYS A 35 -10.03 15.95 9.02
C LYS A 35 -11.07 17.08 9.04
N LEU A 36 -10.74 18.22 8.45
CA LEU A 36 -11.62 19.38 8.35
C LEU A 36 -12.64 19.27 7.20
N GLY A 37 -12.59 18.19 6.41
CA GLY A 37 -13.52 17.97 5.30
C GLY A 37 -13.25 18.78 4.04
N PHE A 38 -12.14 19.52 3.96
CA PHE A 38 -11.73 20.24 2.74
C PHE A 38 -11.43 19.29 1.58
N LYS A 39 -10.89 18.10 1.86
CA LYS A 39 -10.74 17.02 0.88
C LYS A 39 -11.82 15.97 1.09
N ARG A 40 -12.50 15.59 0.01
CA ARG A 40 -13.50 14.52 0.01
C ARG A 40 -12.80 13.16 0.10
N ALA A 41 -13.24 12.33 1.05
CA ALA A 41 -12.86 10.92 1.11
C ALA A 41 -13.94 10.09 0.41
N TRP A 42 -13.54 9.27 -0.55
CA TRP A 42 -14.44 8.29 -1.15
C TRP A 42 -14.81 7.22 -0.13
N ARG A 43 -16.07 6.79 -0.14
CA ARG A 43 -16.59 5.73 0.73
C ARG A 43 -17.06 4.57 -0.13
N ALA A 44 -16.47 3.39 0.09
CA ALA A 44 -16.90 2.17 -0.57
C ALA A 44 -18.31 1.76 -0.10
N PRO A 45 -19.11 1.15 -0.99
CA PRO A 45 -20.40 0.56 -0.61
C PRO A 45 -20.24 -0.76 0.19
N VAL A 46 -19.01 -1.23 0.37
CA VAL A 46 -18.66 -2.48 1.07
C VAL A 46 -17.67 -2.20 2.21
N PRO A 47 -17.57 -3.08 3.22
CA PRO A 47 -16.55 -2.96 4.26
C PRO A 47 -15.13 -2.97 3.67
N VAL A 48 -14.30 -2.02 4.07
CA VAL A 48 -12.90 -1.90 3.61
C VAL A 48 -11.96 -1.97 4.80
N VAL A 49 -10.99 -2.87 4.73
CA VAL A 49 -9.89 -2.97 5.70
C VAL A 49 -8.62 -2.45 5.04
N VAL A 50 -8.00 -1.43 5.63
CA VAL A 50 -6.74 -0.84 5.13
C VAL A 50 -5.57 -1.41 5.91
N VAL A 51 -4.68 -2.14 5.23
CA VAL A 51 -3.41 -2.62 5.79
C VAL A 51 -2.28 -1.71 5.32
N GLY A 52 -1.68 -0.96 6.25
CA GLY A 52 -0.63 0.03 5.97
C GLY A 52 0.49 -0.02 7.02
N ASN A 53 1.56 0.74 6.79
CA ASN A 53 2.68 0.90 7.72
C ASN A 53 3.04 2.40 7.85
N LEU A 54 3.73 2.75 8.93
CA LEU A 54 4.18 4.13 9.18
C LEU A 54 5.57 4.42 8.62
N THR A 55 6.39 3.40 8.42
CA THR A 55 7.78 3.53 7.96
C THR A 55 7.96 2.91 6.58
N ALA A 56 8.89 3.45 5.78
CA ALA A 56 9.30 2.84 4.53
C ALA A 56 10.17 1.60 4.81
N GLY A 57 9.97 0.53 4.04
CA GLY A 57 10.68 -0.75 4.20
C GLY A 57 9.75 -1.96 4.33
N GLY A 58 10.37 -3.14 4.40
CA GLY A 58 9.70 -4.44 4.53
C GLY A 58 9.12 -4.67 5.92
N ASN A 59 8.00 -4.02 6.24
CA ASN A 59 7.34 -4.10 7.55
C ASN A 59 6.27 -5.22 7.62
N GLY A 60 6.43 -6.31 6.88
CA GLY A 60 5.53 -7.46 6.96
C GLY A 60 4.09 -7.24 6.46
N LYS A 61 3.81 -6.16 5.71
CA LYS A 61 2.47 -5.87 5.17
C LYS A 61 1.91 -7.02 4.33
N THR A 62 2.71 -7.54 3.40
CA THR A 62 2.28 -8.61 2.49
C THR A 62 1.93 -9.91 3.24
N PRO A 63 2.76 -10.43 4.17
CA PRO A 63 2.35 -11.52 5.04
C PRO A 63 1.04 -11.29 5.81
N VAL A 64 0.85 -10.08 6.36
CA VAL A 64 -0.39 -9.74 7.10
C VAL A 64 -1.61 -9.72 6.19
N VAL A 65 -1.48 -9.21 4.97
CA VAL A 65 -2.57 -9.23 3.98
C VAL A 65 -2.93 -10.67 3.62
N ILE A 66 -1.94 -11.52 3.31
CA ILE A 66 -2.16 -12.94 2.97
C ILE A 66 -2.89 -13.64 4.12
N TRP A 67 -2.38 -13.52 5.34
CA TRP A 67 -3.00 -14.12 6.53
C TRP A 67 -4.44 -13.65 6.73
N LEU A 68 -4.70 -12.34 6.56
CA LEU A 68 -6.05 -11.79 6.74
C LEU A 68 -7.02 -12.33 5.69
N VAL A 69 -6.60 -12.37 4.42
CA VAL A 69 -7.40 -12.91 3.32
C VAL A 69 -7.73 -14.38 3.58
N GLU A 70 -6.75 -15.20 3.90
CA GLU A 70 -6.95 -16.62 4.20
C GLU A 70 -7.90 -16.82 5.38
N LYS A 71 -7.77 -16.04 6.46
CA LYS A 71 -8.65 -16.13 7.63
C LYS A 71 -10.09 -15.74 7.33
N LEU A 72 -10.30 -14.75 6.47
CA LEU A 72 -11.63 -14.33 6.05
C LEU A 72 -12.26 -15.35 5.08
N GLN A 73 -11.47 -15.90 4.15
CA GLN A 73 -11.90 -16.98 3.26
C GLN A 73 -12.30 -18.24 4.04
N GLN A 74 -11.53 -18.62 5.07
CA GLN A 74 -11.87 -19.74 5.98
C GLN A 74 -13.21 -19.53 6.70
N ARG A 75 -13.66 -18.28 6.85
CA ARG A 75 -14.97 -17.92 7.42
C ARG A 75 -16.06 -17.79 6.35
N GLY A 76 -15.79 -18.14 5.09
CA GLY A 76 -16.73 -18.04 3.98
C GLY A 76 -16.94 -16.62 3.45
N VAL A 77 -16.10 -15.65 3.84
CA VAL A 77 -16.18 -14.27 3.36
C VAL A 77 -15.53 -14.16 1.98
N ARG A 78 -16.25 -13.58 1.02
CA ARG A 78 -15.69 -13.22 -0.29
C ARG A 78 -14.82 -11.97 -0.14
N VAL A 79 -13.51 -12.12 -0.29
CA VAL A 79 -12.54 -11.04 -0.13
C VAL A 79 -11.93 -10.71 -1.49
N GLY A 80 -11.77 -9.41 -1.76
CA GLY A 80 -10.94 -8.89 -2.83
C GLY A 80 -9.81 -8.03 -2.26
N VAL A 81 -8.69 -7.98 -2.96
CA VAL A 81 -7.53 -7.17 -2.57
C VAL A 81 -7.30 -6.07 -3.59
N VAL A 82 -7.15 -4.83 -3.13
CA VAL A 82 -6.77 -3.70 -3.97
C VAL A 82 -5.37 -3.26 -3.60
N SER A 83 -4.46 -3.20 -4.57
CA SER A 83 -3.09 -2.75 -4.40
C SER A 83 -2.74 -1.61 -5.36
N ARG A 84 -1.66 -0.89 -5.05
CA ARG A 84 -1.11 0.13 -5.96
C ARG A 84 -0.33 -0.46 -7.12
N GLY A 85 0.22 -1.66 -6.96
CA GLY A 85 1.16 -2.29 -7.89
C GLY A 85 2.50 -1.60 -7.96
N TYR A 86 3.12 -1.37 -6.80
CA TYR A 86 4.44 -0.73 -6.76
C TYR A 86 5.47 -1.57 -7.53
N GLY A 87 6.27 -0.90 -8.39
CA GLY A 87 7.23 -1.56 -9.27
C GLY A 87 6.63 -2.10 -10.58
N GLY A 88 5.30 -2.26 -10.65
CA GLY A 88 4.59 -2.65 -11.87
C GLY A 88 4.14 -1.46 -12.70
N LYS A 89 3.99 -1.67 -14.01
CA LYS A 89 3.48 -0.69 -14.96
C LYS A 89 2.51 -1.35 -15.94
N ALA A 90 1.22 -1.34 -15.60
CA ALA A 90 0.17 -1.83 -16.47
C ALA A 90 -0.10 -0.84 -17.62
N ALA A 91 -0.52 -1.36 -18.77
CA ALA A 91 -0.93 -0.53 -19.90
C ALA A 91 -2.26 0.20 -19.63
N VAL A 92 -3.17 -0.44 -18.89
CA VAL A 92 -4.51 0.08 -18.56
C VAL A 92 -4.79 -0.20 -17.09
N TYR A 93 -5.42 0.76 -16.41
CA TYR A 93 -5.88 0.64 -15.04
C TYR A 93 -7.41 0.85 -14.97
N PRO A 94 -8.12 0.19 -14.04
CA PRO A 94 -7.62 -0.81 -13.09
C PRO A 94 -7.24 -2.13 -13.78
N LEU A 95 -6.13 -2.74 -13.36
CA LEU A 95 -5.69 -4.05 -13.83
C LEU A 95 -6.19 -5.12 -12.86
N LEU A 96 -7.08 -5.98 -13.31
CA LEU A 96 -7.46 -7.20 -12.57
C LEU A 96 -6.44 -8.29 -12.89
N LEU A 97 -5.88 -8.92 -11.87
CA LEU A 97 -4.88 -9.97 -12.06
C LEU A 97 -5.52 -11.24 -12.60
N THR A 98 -4.82 -11.85 -13.54
CA THR A 98 -5.07 -13.19 -14.10
C THR A 98 -3.84 -14.07 -13.86
N PRO A 99 -3.91 -15.40 -14.10
CA PRO A 99 -2.75 -16.29 -13.99
C PRO A 99 -1.55 -15.89 -14.88
N GLU A 100 -1.82 -15.17 -15.97
CA GLU A 100 -0.82 -14.71 -16.95
C GLU A 100 -0.24 -13.34 -16.60
N THR A 101 -0.84 -12.62 -15.64
CA THR A 101 -0.40 -11.28 -15.27
C THR A 101 0.99 -11.32 -14.66
N THR A 102 1.91 -10.52 -15.22
CA THR A 102 3.31 -10.52 -14.82
C THR A 102 3.59 -9.55 -13.68
N THR A 103 4.69 -9.77 -12.97
CA THR A 103 5.17 -8.81 -11.96
C THR A 103 5.60 -7.48 -12.56
N ALA A 104 6.01 -7.45 -13.83
CA ALA A 104 6.31 -6.21 -14.54
C ALA A 104 5.06 -5.34 -14.75
N GLU A 105 3.87 -5.94 -14.84
CA GLU A 105 2.61 -5.23 -15.01
C GLU A 105 1.98 -4.86 -13.68
N ALA A 106 1.86 -5.84 -12.77
CA ALA A 106 1.13 -5.70 -11.52
C ALA A 106 2.01 -5.39 -10.29
N GLY A 107 3.32 -5.57 -10.39
CA GLY A 107 4.26 -5.54 -9.26
C GLY A 107 4.37 -6.89 -8.55
N ASP A 108 5.43 -7.07 -7.76
CA ASP A 108 5.71 -8.34 -7.09
C ASP A 108 4.68 -8.68 -5.98
N GLU A 109 4.30 -7.69 -5.15
CA GLU A 109 3.39 -7.92 -4.03
C GLU A 109 1.98 -8.38 -4.46
N PRO A 110 1.32 -7.75 -5.46
CA PRO A 110 -0.02 -8.18 -5.88
C PRO A 110 -0.02 -9.57 -6.52
N VAL A 111 0.99 -9.89 -7.34
CA VAL A 111 1.13 -11.21 -7.95
C VAL A 111 1.32 -12.27 -6.87
N LEU A 112 2.17 -12.00 -5.87
CA LEU A 112 2.37 -12.91 -4.75
C LEU A 112 1.06 -13.15 -3.96
N ILE A 113 0.29 -12.10 -3.67
CA ILE A 113 -0.99 -12.23 -2.96
C ILE A 113 -1.98 -13.05 -3.78
N TYR A 114 -2.11 -12.76 -5.08
CA TYR A 114 -3.00 -13.48 -5.98
C TYR A 114 -2.65 -14.97 -6.02
N GLN A 115 -1.38 -15.31 -6.25
CA GLN A 115 -0.92 -16.70 -6.32
C GLN A 115 -1.08 -17.46 -4.99
N ARG A 116 -0.92 -16.80 -3.85
CA ARG A 116 -1.02 -17.45 -2.53
C ARG A 116 -2.44 -17.65 -2.05
N THR A 117 -3.32 -16.69 -2.31
CA THR A 117 -4.66 -16.67 -1.72
C THR A 117 -5.77 -17.07 -2.70
N GLY A 118 -5.50 -17.01 -4.01
CA GLY A 118 -6.51 -17.17 -5.06
C GLY A 118 -7.62 -16.10 -5.01
N ALA A 119 -7.49 -15.07 -4.18
CA ALA A 119 -8.46 -14.00 -4.10
C ALA A 119 -8.33 -13.09 -5.33
N PRO A 120 -9.44 -12.48 -5.81
CA PRO A 120 -9.37 -11.44 -6.82
C PRO A 120 -8.48 -10.29 -6.34
N VAL A 121 -7.47 -9.94 -7.13
CA VAL A 121 -6.56 -8.82 -6.85
C VAL A 121 -6.65 -7.80 -7.97
N ALA A 122 -6.91 -6.55 -7.62
CA ALA A 122 -6.91 -5.43 -8.56
C ALA A 122 -5.76 -4.46 -8.23
N VAL A 123 -5.13 -3.93 -9.28
CA VAL A 123 -4.05 -2.96 -9.20
C VAL A 123 -4.50 -1.64 -9.82
N ALA A 124 -4.39 -0.55 -9.06
CA ALA A 124 -4.62 0.81 -9.55
C ALA A 124 -3.87 1.86 -8.71
N PRO A 125 -3.24 2.89 -9.33
CA PRO A 125 -2.62 3.99 -8.60
C PRO A 125 -3.62 4.74 -7.71
N GLU A 126 -4.83 4.96 -8.22
CA GLU A 126 -5.98 5.47 -7.49
C GLU A 126 -6.91 4.31 -7.13
N ARG A 127 -7.10 4.08 -5.82
CA ARG A 127 -7.79 2.87 -5.32
C ARG A 127 -9.32 2.98 -5.39
N ALA A 128 -9.83 4.16 -5.70
CA ALA A 128 -11.25 4.47 -5.81
C ALA A 128 -11.73 4.54 -7.27
N ALA A 129 -10.81 4.37 -8.23
CA ALA A 129 -11.08 4.41 -9.66
C ALA A 129 -11.60 3.07 -10.19
#